data_AF-A0A2K8VEA4-F1
#
_entry.id   AF-A0A2K8VEA4-F1
#
_cell.length_a   1.000
_cell.length_b   1.000
_cell.length_c   1.000
_cell.angle_alpha   90.00
_cell.angle_beta   90.00
_cell.angle_gamma   90.00
#
_symmetry.space_group_name_H-M   'P 1'
#
loop_
_entity.id
_entity.type
_entity.pdbx_description
1 polymer ?
#
loop_
_entity_poly.entity_id
_entity_poly.type
_entity_poly.pdbx_seq_one_letter_code
_entity_poly.pdbx_strand_id
1 'polypeptide(L)'
;MENVLRYYEFSDFFQDKSGAFKGCEISYTELNSEHFLIFTKKNETYDLYVSKYSSEKEIGLKLPEILELLMEDYDKSIPEHRVILRKYLY
;
A
#
# COMPACT_ATOMS: atom_id res chain seq x y z
N MET A 1 8.16 -9.21 5.95
CA MET A 1 7.53 -7.94 5.56
C MET A 1 7.48 -6.93 6.71
N GLU A 2 7.15 -7.35 7.94
CA GLU A 2 6.94 -6.47 9.11
C GLU A 2 8.00 -5.37 9.36
N ASN A 3 9.30 -5.69 9.29
CA ASN A 3 10.34 -4.67 9.52
C ASN A 3 10.31 -3.54 8.48
N VAL A 4 9.94 -3.85 7.23
CA VAL A 4 9.83 -2.84 6.15
C VAL A 4 8.63 -1.96 6.42
N LEU A 5 7.48 -2.56 6.76
CA LEU A 5 6.26 -1.83 7.07
C LEU A 5 6.46 -0.88 8.25
N ARG A 6 7.06 -1.37 9.35
CA ARG A 6 7.36 -0.52 10.52
C ARG A 6 8.35 0.60 10.21
N TYR A 7 9.36 0.32 9.40
CA TYR A 7 10.36 1.34 9.03
C TYR A 7 9.76 2.48 8.21
N TYR A 8 8.76 2.18 7.38
CA TYR A 8 8.07 3.13 6.51
C TYR A 8 6.70 3.57 7.06
N GLU A 9 6.46 3.35 8.36
CA GLU A 9 5.26 3.80 9.08
C GLU A 9 3.93 3.34 8.46
N PHE A 10 3.93 2.13 7.88
CA PHE A 10 2.71 1.51 7.41
C PHE A 10 1.80 1.10 8.58
N SER A 11 0.50 1.24 8.37
CA SER A 11 -0.55 0.76 9.28
C SER A 11 -0.48 -0.75 9.48
N ASP A 12 -1.12 -1.26 10.53
CA ASP A 12 -1.44 -2.69 10.59
C ASP A 12 -2.29 -3.11 9.39
N PHE A 13 -2.23 -4.39 9.04
CA PHE A 13 -3.10 -4.95 8.01
C PHE A 13 -4.54 -5.02 8.50
N PHE A 14 -5.47 -4.56 7.68
CA PHE A 14 -6.91 -4.68 7.90
C PHE A 14 -7.62 -5.07 6.61
N GLN A 15 -8.82 -5.63 6.73
CA GLN A 15 -9.55 -6.11 5.57
C GLN A 15 -10.13 -4.96 4.73
N ASP A 16 -9.88 -4.98 3.43
CA ASP A 16 -10.53 -4.06 2.48
C ASP A 16 -12.04 -4.36 2.39
N LYS A 17 -12.85 -3.32 2.61
CA LYS A 17 -14.31 -3.33 2.41
C LYS A 17 -14.76 -2.44 1.25
N SER A 18 -13.83 -1.71 0.62
CA SER A 18 -14.13 -0.84 -0.52
C SER A 18 -14.35 -1.62 -1.82
N GLY A 19 -13.75 -2.81 -1.93
CA GLY A 19 -13.72 -3.61 -3.14
C GLY A 19 -12.61 -3.23 -4.12
N ALA A 20 -11.87 -2.14 -3.87
CA ALA A 20 -10.75 -1.70 -4.72
C ALA A 20 -9.61 -2.74 -4.76
N PHE A 21 -9.40 -3.45 -3.66
CA PHE A 21 -8.30 -4.40 -3.50
C PHE A 21 -8.79 -5.85 -3.47
N LYS A 22 -9.92 -6.12 -4.12
CA LYS A 22 -10.54 -7.45 -4.23
C LYS A 22 -10.82 -8.11 -2.86
N GLY A 23 -11.02 -7.30 -1.81
CA GLY A 23 -11.23 -7.78 -0.44
C GLY A 23 -9.99 -8.37 0.25
N CYS A 24 -8.80 -8.10 -0.28
CA CYS A 24 -7.54 -8.50 0.36
C CYS A 24 -7.30 -7.72 1.66
N GLU A 25 -6.40 -8.22 2.51
CA GLU A 25 -5.88 -7.43 3.61
C GLU A 25 -5.01 -6.31 3.05
N ILE A 26 -5.17 -5.09 3.55
CA ILE A 26 -4.43 -3.92 3.12
C ILE A 26 -3.75 -3.23 4.29
N SER A 27 -2.63 -2.58 4.01
CA SER A 27 -1.85 -1.77 4.93
C SER A 27 -1.39 -0.54 4.17
N TYR A 28 -1.48 0.65 4.77
CA TYR A 28 -1.19 1.91 4.06
C TYR A 28 -0.20 2.80 4.81
N THR A 29 0.46 3.68 4.09
CA THR A 29 1.22 4.81 4.64
C THR A 29 0.92 6.07 3.83
N GLU A 30 1.01 7.22 4.48
CA GLU A 30 0.77 8.52 3.86
C GLU A 30 2.02 9.00 3.12
N LEU A 31 1.86 9.36 1.84
CA LEU A 31 2.88 10.09 1.08
C LEU A 31 2.71 11.61 1.24
N ASN A 32 1.46 12.05 1.20
CA ASN A 32 1.01 13.42 1.47
C ASN A 32 -0.49 13.41 1.76
N SER A 33 -1.08 14.57 1.99
CA SER A 33 -2.48 14.72 2.42
C SER A 33 -3.54 14.07 1.51
N GLU A 34 -3.21 13.77 0.25
CA GLU A 34 -4.14 13.10 -0.68
C GLU A 34 -3.61 11.77 -1.25
N HIS A 35 -2.31 11.45 -1.10
CA HIS A 35 -1.69 10.29 -1.72
C HIS A 35 -1.17 9.30 -0.70
N PHE A 36 -1.41 8.03 -0.96
CA PHE A 36 -1.11 6.93 -0.06
C PHE A 36 -0.47 5.77 -0.81
N LEU A 37 0.55 5.16 -0.21
CA LEU A 37 1.02 3.85 -0.64
C LEU A 37 0.22 2.79 0.08
N ILE A 38 -0.20 1.77 -0.65
CA ILE A 38 -1.01 0.68 -0.12
C ILE A 38 -0.36 -0.64 -0.50
N PHE A 39 0.00 -1.42 0.51
CA PHE A 39 0.28 -2.83 0.33
C PHE A 39 -1.01 -3.63 0.44
N THR A 40 -1.25 -4.49 -0.53
CA THR A 40 -2.22 -5.57 -0.39
C THR A 40 -1.49 -6.85 -0.08
N LYS A 41 -2.07 -7.68 0.78
CA LYS A 41 -1.55 -9.00 1.12
C LYS A 41 -2.52 -10.05 0.63
N LYS A 42 -2.03 -10.92 -0.26
CA LYS A 42 -2.77 -12.05 -0.80
C LYS A 42 -1.98 -13.32 -0.52
N ASN A 43 -2.37 -14.03 0.54
CA ASN A 43 -1.61 -15.16 1.10
C ASN A 43 -0.20 -14.72 1.55
N GLU A 44 0.83 -15.03 0.77
CA GLU A 44 2.24 -14.72 1.04
C GLU A 44 2.83 -13.70 0.04
N THR A 45 2.03 -13.23 -0.92
CA THR A 45 2.45 -12.21 -1.89
C THR A 45 1.95 -10.83 -1.48
N TYR A 46 2.75 -9.81 -1.77
CA TYR A 46 2.46 -8.42 -1.42
C TYR A 46 2.50 -7.56 -2.66
N ASP A 47 1.38 -6.95 -3.03
CA ASP A 47 1.33 -6.03 -4.16
C ASP A 47 1.31 -4.59 -3.64
N LEU A 48 2.12 -3.72 -4.25
CA LEU A 48 2.26 -2.33 -3.87
C LEU A 48 1.52 -1.44 -4.86
N TYR A 49 0.67 -0.57 -4.33
CA TYR A 49 -0.10 0.41 -5.08
C TYR A 49 0.23 1.82 -4.59
N VAL A 50 0.07 2.78 -5.48
CA VAL A 50 -0.15 4.19 -5.13
C VAL A 50 -1.61 4.53 -5.37
N SER A 51 -2.19 5.25 -4.42
CA SER A 51 -3.59 5.63 -4.48
C SER A 51 -3.78 7.09 -4.11
N LYS A 52 -4.85 7.68 -4.64
CA LYS A 52 -5.33 9.00 -4.22
C LYS A 52 -6.66 8.85 -3.47
N TYR A 53 -6.73 9.42 -2.29
CA TYR A 53 -7.94 9.54 -1.49
C TYR A 53 -8.07 10.97 -0.95
N SER A 54 -9.29 11.45 -0.77
CA SER A 54 -9.52 12.74 -0.13
C SER A 54 -9.20 12.72 1.37
N SER A 55 -9.16 11.53 1.99
CA SER A 55 -8.73 11.34 3.38
C SER A 55 -8.30 9.90 3.63
N GLU A 56 -7.34 9.68 4.53
CA GLU A 56 -6.91 8.34 4.98
C GLU A 56 -8.08 7.49 5.52
N LYS A 57 -9.11 8.12 6.08
CA LYS A 57 -10.27 7.44 6.66
C LYS A 57 -11.13 6.72 5.62
N GLU A 58 -10.94 7.04 4.35
CA GLU A 58 -11.66 6.42 3.24
C GLU A 58 -10.97 5.15 2.73
N ILE A 59 -9.69 4.95 3.08
CA ILE A 59 -8.90 3.80 2.65
C ILE A 59 -9.53 2.51 3.17
N GLY A 60 -9.82 1.59 2.26
CA GLY A 60 -10.49 0.33 2.57
C GLY A 60 -11.99 0.43 2.86
N LEU A 61 -12.60 1.62 2.74
CA LEU A 61 -14.06 1.82 2.85
C LEU A 61 -14.67 2.32 1.55
N LYS A 62 -13.98 3.22 0.84
CA LYS A 62 -14.41 3.75 -0.47
C LYS A 62 -13.39 3.41 -1.55
N LEU A 63 -13.84 3.50 -2.80
CA LEU A 63 -12.95 3.40 -3.95
C LEU A 63 -12.02 4.62 -3.97
N PRO A 64 -10.73 4.44 -4.31
CA PRO A 64 -9.80 5.54 -4.50
C PRO A 64 -10.19 6.39 -5.72
N GLU A 65 -9.82 7.66 -5.71
CA GLU A 65 -9.94 8.55 -6.87
C GLU A 65 -8.98 8.14 -7.99
N ILE A 66 -7.78 7.72 -7.61
CA ILE A 66 -6.74 7.20 -8.50
C ILE A 66 -6.15 5.95 -7.86
N LEU A 67 -5.97 4.88 -8.62
CA LEU A 67 -5.28 3.68 -8.18
C LEU A 67 -4.34 3.19 -9.27
N GLU A 68 -3.06 3.12 -8.95
CA GLU A 68 -2.02 2.61 -9.84
C GLU A 68 -1.21 1.53 -9.13
N LEU A 69 -1.00 0.42 -9.82
CA LEU A 69 -0.16 -0.69 -9.37
C LEU A 69 1.30 -0.34 -9.65
N LEU A 70 2.10 -0.23 -8.59
CA LEU A 70 3.53 0.06 -8.70
C LEU A 70 4.35 -1.22 -8.88
N MET A 71 3.96 -2.29 -8.18
CA MET A 71 4.70 -3.54 -8.17
C MET A 71 3.83 -4.71 -7.72
N GLU A 72 3.88 -5.80 -8.47
CA GLU A 72 3.35 -7.09 -8.04
C GLU A 72 4.45 -7.90 -7.36
N ASP A 73 4.08 -8.76 -6.42
CA ASP A 73 4.99 -9.70 -5.74
C ASP A 73 6.23 -9.00 -5.13
N TYR A 74 5.97 -7.95 -4.36
CA TYR A 74 7.00 -7.20 -3.65
C TYR A 74 7.82 -8.10 -2.71
N ASP A 75 9.01 -8.48 -3.18
CA ASP A 75 10.06 -9.06 -2.34
C ASP A 75 11.07 -8.00 -1.85
N LYS A 76 11.12 -7.80 -0.53
CA LYS A 76 12.11 -6.94 0.15
C LYS A 76 13.58 -7.34 -0.09
N SER A 77 13.82 -8.57 -0.51
CA SER A 77 15.16 -9.12 -0.76
C SER A 77 15.72 -8.61 -2.09
N ILE A 78 14.84 -8.19 -3.01
CA ILE A 78 15.20 -7.66 -4.32
C ILE A 78 15.57 -6.17 -4.18
N PRO A 79 16.77 -5.74 -4.59
CA PRO A 79 17.18 -4.34 -4.51
C PRO A 79 16.24 -3.37 -5.23
N GLU A 80 15.78 -3.72 -6.43
CA GLU A 80 14.90 -2.88 -7.25
C GLU A 80 13.58 -2.57 -6.54
N HIS A 81 13.02 -3.56 -5.85
CA HIS A 81 11.78 -3.40 -5.09
C HIS A 81 11.98 -2.38 -3.94
N ARG A 82 13.13 -2.43 -3.26
CA ARG A 82 13.47 -1.46 -2.21
C ARG A 82 13.65 -0.03 -2.75
N VAL A 83 14.10 0.12 -3.99
CA VAL A 83 14.28 1.44 -4.62
C VAL A 83 12.94 2.11 -4.87
N ILE A 84 11.88 1.37 -5.21
CA ILE A 84 10.54 1.95 -5.42
C ILE A 84 10.04 2.64 -4.15
N LEU A 85 10.08 1.98 -2.99
CA LEU A 85 9.66 2.62 -1.73
C LEU A 85 10.44 3.91 -1.46
N ARG A 86 11.75 3.91 -1.73
CA ARG A 86 12.58 5.12 -1.56
C ARG A 86 12.17 6.25 -2.49
N LYS A 87 11.76 5.96 -3.74
CA LYS A 87 11.35 6.98 -4.71
C LYS A 87 10.08 7.73 -4.31
N TYR A 88 9.19 7.09 -3.54
CA TYR A 88 7.92 7.69 -3.13
C TYR A 88 7.99 8.28 -1.71
N LEU A 89 8.84 7.75 -0.83
CA LEU A 89 8.94 8.17 0.58
C LEU A 89 10.11 9.12 0.88
N TYR A 90 11.03 9.34 -0.06
CA TYR A 90 12.17 10.28 0.04
C TYR A 90 12.36 11.08 -1.24
#